data_AF-A0A5R2N0C5-F1
#
_entry.id   AF-A0A5R2N0C5-F1
#
_cell.length_a   1.000
_cell.length_b   1.000
_cell.length_c   1.000
_cell.angle_alpha   90.00
_cell.angle_beta   90.00
_cell.angle_gamma   90.00
#
_symmetry.space_group_name_H-M   'P 1'
#
loop_
_entity.id
_entity.type
_entity.pdbx_description
1 polymer ?
#
loop_
_entity_poly.entity_id
_entity_poly.type
_entity_poly.pdbx_seq_one_letter_code
_entity_poly.pdbx_strand_id
1 'polypeptide(L)'
;YEPGDMIYCGGRDAVPGDHVVIETFPEENEKNGKAFIKKLVRRTAGELVVEQYNPPKTLTFNRYAIKQVWRVIPLKELLGY
;
A
#
# COMPACT_ATOMS: atom_id res chain seq x y z
N TYR A 1 -8.38 2.46 -8.76
CA TYR A 1 -7.02 2.56 -9.30
C TYR A 1 -7.00 1.73 -10.54
N GLU A 2 -6.87 2.43 -11.65
CA GLU A 2 -6.75 1.85 -12.97
C GLU A 2 -5.29 1.87 -13.43
N PRO A 3 -4.90 0.95 -14.31
CA PRO A 3 -3.62 1.03 -14.98
C PRO A 3 -3.43 2.40 -15.64
N GLY A 4 -2.31 3.07 -15.34
CA GLY A 4 -1.99 4.41 -15.85
C GLY A 4 -2.32 5.57 -14.91
N ASP A 5 -3.06 5.33 -13.82
CA ASP A 5 -3.32 6.36 -12.81
C ASP A 5 -2.00 6.88 -12.19
N MET A 6 -1.85 8.20 -12.15
CA MET A 6 -0.78 8.85 -11.40
C MET A 6 -1.16 8.95 -9.92
N ILE A 7 -0.28 8.49 -9.04
CA ILE A 7 -0.48 8.53 -7.59
C ILE A 7 0.68 9.26 -6.91
N TYR A 8 0.35 10.05 -5.89
CA TYR A 8 1.33 10.71 -5.03
C TYR A 8 1.42 9.95 -3.71
N CYS A 9 2.64 9.66 -3.27
CA CYS A 9 2.89 8.82 -2.10
C CYS A 9 3.75 9.56 -1.08
N GLY A 10 3.43 9.42 0.21
CA GLY A 10 4.21 9.99 1.32
C GLY A 10 3.36 10.65 2.40
N GLY A 11 3.98 11.59 3.14
CA GLY A 11 3.35 12.31 4.23
C GLY A 11 3.27 11.49 5.53
N ARG A 12 2.13 11.58 6.23
CA ARG A 12 1.89 10.83 7.46
C ARG A 12 1.75 9.32 7.22
N ASP A 13 1.90 8.56 8.29
CA ASP A 13 1.57 7.13 8.32
C ASP A 13 0.11 6.87 7.87
N ALA A 14 -0.07 5.77 7.14
CA ALA A 14 -1.39 5.31 6.71
C ALA A 14 -2.21 4.76 7.88
N VAL A 15 -3.51 5.05 7.86
CA VAL A 15 -4.52 4.53 8.80
C VAL A 15 -5.58 3.70 8.05
N PRO A 16 -6.36 2.85 8.73
CA PRO A 16 -7.47 2.13 8.11
C PRO A 16 -8.37 3.03 7.27
N GLY A 17 -8.67 2.60 6.04
CA GLY A 17 -9.39 3.37 5.03
C GLY A 17 -8.48 4.05 4.00
N ASP A 18 -7.23 4.37 4.34
CA ASP A 18 -6.28 4.95 3.39
C ASP A 18 -5.91 3.96 2.29
N HIS A 19 -5.61 4.50 1.11
CA HIS A 19 -4.98 3.72 0.05
C HIS A 19 -3.46 3.70 0.26
N VAL A 20 -2.84 2.56 -0.01
CA VAL A 20 -1.41 2.34 0.27
C VAL A 20 -0.71 1.66 -0.89
N VAL A 21 0.55 2.03 -1.09
CA VAL A 21 1.52 1.28 -1.89
C VAL A 21 2.40 0.47 -0.95
N ILE A 22 2.36 -0.85 -1.08
CA ILE A 22 3.14 -1.79 -0.28
C ILE A 22 4.34 -2.23 -1.12
N GLU A 23 5.54 -1.85 -0.70
CA GLU A 23 6.81 -2.32 -1.27
C GLU A 23 7.33 -3.49 -0.44
N THR A 24 7.57 -4.62 -1.08
CA THR A 24 8.14 -5.82 -0.45
C THR A 24 9.66 -5.81 -0.54
N PHE A 25 10.33 -6.62 0.28
CA PHE A 25 11.74 -6.90 0.03
C PHE A 25 11.89 -7.72 -1.27
N PRO A 26 13.04 -7.63 -1.98
CA PRO A 26 13.31 -8.46 -3.15
C PRO A 26 13.22 -9.95 -2.82
N GLU A 27 12.66 -10.75 -3.73
CA GLU A 27 12.75 -12.21 -3.67
C GLU A 27 14.16 -12.68 -4.11
N GLU A 28 14.46 -13.96 -3.89
CA GLU A 28 15.74 -14.55 -4.29
C GLU A 28 15.99 -14.34 -5.80
N ASN A 29 17.16 -13.85 -6.17
CA ASN A 29 17.56 -13.45 -7.52
C ASN A 29 16.86 -12.21 -8.11
N GLU A 30 16.04 -11.49 -7.34
CA GLU A 30 15.50 -10.20 -7.74
C GLU A 30 16.32 -9.03 -7.17
N LYS A 31 16.49 -7.97 -7.96
CA LYS A 31 17.14 -6.73 -7.48
C LYS A 31 16.18 -5.82 -6.71
N ASN A 32 14.90 -5.86 -7.08
CA ASN A 32 13.85 -4.98 -6.56
C ASN A 32 12.71 -5.84 -6.05
N GLY A 33 12.06 -5.40 -4.97
CA GLY A 33 10.83 -6.04 -4.52
C GLY A 33 9.62 -5.62 -5.33
N LYS A 34 8.52 -6.34 -5.13
CA LYS A 34 7.24 -6.06 -5.76
C LYS A 34 6.52 -4.93 -5.03
N ALA A 35 5.78 -4.11 -5.79
CA ALA A 35 4.93 -3.05 -5.26
C ALA A 35 3.46 -3.33 -5.55
N PHE A 36 2.59 -3.08 -4.56
CA PHE A 36 1.15 -3.34 -4.69
C PHE A 36 0.34 -2.15 -4.20
N ILE A 37 -0.68 -1.75 -4.98
CA ILE A 37 -1.69 -0.80 -4.51
C ILE A 37 -2.89 -1.51 -3.91
N LYS A 38 -3.25 -1.16 -2.68
CA LYS A 38 -4.34 -1.77 -1.91
C LYS A 38 -5.01 -0.73 -1.00
N LYS A 39 -6.14 -1.08 -0.39
CA LYS A 39 -6.79 -0.25 0.63
C LYS A 39 -6.53 -0.83 2.01
N LEU A 40 -5.99 -0.03 2.93
CA LEU A 40 -5.63 -0.49 4.26
C LEU A 40 -6.88 -0.76 5.10
N VAL A 41 -6.97 -1.95 5.71
CA VAL A 41 -8.06 -2.32 6.62
C VAL A 41 -7.58 -2.33 8.06
N ARG A 42 -6.41 -2.93 8.32
CA ARG A 42 -5.87 -3.07 9.68
C ARG A 42 -4.36 -3.21 9.63
N ARG A 43 -3.67 -2.64 10.61
CA ARG A 43 -2.22 -2.77 10.79
C ARG A 43 -1.92 -3.23 12.21
N THR A 44 -1.02 -4.19 12.34
CA THR A 44 -0.46 -4.62 13.62
C THR A 44 1.07 -4.70 13.54
N ALA A 45 1.71 -5.18 14.62
CA ALA A 45 3.13 -5.43 14.63
C ALA A 45 3.53 -6.54 13.63
N GLY A 46 2.74 -7.62 13.50
CA GLY A 46 3.07 -8.78 12.65
C GLY A 46 2.39 -8.81 11.28
N GLU A 47 1.29 -8.08 11.10
CA GLU A 47 0.45 -8.20 9.90
C GLU A 47 -0.01 -6.85 9.35
N LEU A 48 -0.20 -6.81 8.03
CA LEU A 48 -0.90 -5.76 7.31
C LEU A 48 -2.08 -6.37 6.55
N VAL A 49 -3.30 -6.03 6.95
CA VAL A 49 -4.54 -6.51 6.31
C VAL A 49 -5.07 -5.43 5.37
N VAL A 50 -5.35 -5.81 4.13
CA VAL A 50 -5.75 -4.89 3.07
C VAL A 50 -6.84 -5.48 2.17
N GLU A 51 -7.58 -4.61 1.49
CA GLU A 51 -8.53 -4.96 0.44
C GLU A 51 -7.88 -4.84 -0.95
N GLN A 52 -8.10 -5.86 -1.77
CA GLN A 52 -7.84 -5.86 -3.21
C GLN A 52 -9.03 -5.28 -3.96
N TYR A 53 -8.75 -4.44 -4.96
CA TYR A 53 -9.79 -3.81 -5.77
C TYR A 53 -10.45 -4.79 -6.75
N ASN A 54 -9.66 -5.61 -7.44
CA ASN A 54 -10.17 -6.49 -8.48
C ASN A 54 -9.35 -7.81 -8.56
N PRO A 55 -9.98 -8.99 -8.38
CA PRO A 55 -11.31 -9.18 -7.80
C PRO A 55 -11.34 -8.70 -6.33
N PRO A 56 -12.50 -8.24 -5.82
CA PRO A 56 -12.64 -7.83 -4.42
C PRO A 56 -12.30 -8.96 -3.44
N LYS A 57 -11.26 -8.77 -2.63
CA LYS A 57 -10.84 -9.75 -1.63
C LYS A 57 -10.02 -9.11 -0.52
N THR A 58 -10.10 -9.64 0.69
CA THR A 58 -9.17 -9.29 1.78
C THR A 58 -7.90 -10.13 1.69
N LEU A 59 -6.74 -9.48 1.80
CA LEU A 59 -5.42 -10.10 1.82
C LEU A 59 -4.68 -9.72 3.10
N THR A 60 -3.84 -10.64 3.58
CA THR A 60 -2.95 -10.40 4.73
C THR A 60 -1.51 -10.52 4.26
N PHE A 61 -0.70 -9.51 4.55
CA PHE A 61 0.73 -9.52 4.32
C PHE A 61 1.47 -9.70 5.65
N ASN A 62 2.54 -10.51 5.62
CA ASN A 62 3.50 -10.59 6.72
C ASN A 62 4.27 -9.26 6.79
N ARG A 63 4.19 -8.57 7.92
CA ARG A 63 4.83 -7.26 8.11
C ARG A 63 6.35 -7.30 7.95
N TYR A 64 6.99 -8.42 8.27
CA TYR A 64 8.44 -8.58 8.16
C TYR A 64 8.94 -8.76 6.73
N ALA A 65 8.05 -9.11 5.79
CA ALA A 65 8.36 -9.20 4.36
C ALA A 65 8.14 -7.86 3.61
N ILE A 66 7.63 -6.84 4.31
CA ILE A 66 7.35 -5.53 3.75
C ILE A 66 8.54 -4.62 4.03
N LYS A 67 9.12 -4.08 2.96
CA LYS A 67 10.18 -3.08 3.04
C LYS A 67 9.62 -1.73 3.45
N GLN A 68 8.52 -1.30 2.82
CA GLN A 68 7.89 -0.02 3.14
C GLN A 68 6.40 0.00 2.79
N VAL A 69 5.63 0.79 3.55
CA VAL A 69 4.23 1.10 3.25
C VAL A 69 4.11 2.61 3.04
N TRP A 70 3.77 3.00 1.82
CA TRP A 70 3.56 4.39 1.47
C TRP A 70 2.07 4.70 1.45
N ARG A 71 1.67 5.75 2.17
CA ARG A 71 0.30 6.27 2.06
C ARG A 71 0.14 6.97 0.72
N VAL A 72 -0.95 6.70 0.02
CA VAL A 72 -1.35 7.49 -1.15
C VAL A 72 -2.02 8.76 -0.64
N ILE A 73 -1.54 9.91 -1.09
CA ILE A 73 -2.08 11.23 -0.75
C ILE A 73 -3.32 11.47 -1.64
N PRO A 74 -4.52 11.62 -1.08
CA PRO A 74 -5.71 11.94 -1.87
C PRO A 74 -5.53 13.29 -2.58
N LEU A 75 -6.06 13.41 -3.80
CA LEU A 75 -5.88 14.62 -4.61
C LEU A 75 -6.34 15.91 -3.90
N LYS A 76 -7.44 15.84 -3.15
CA LYS A 76 -7.95 16.95 -2.32
C LYS A 76 -6.91 17.44 -1.31
N GLU A 77 -6.28 16.51 -0.61
CA GLU A 77 -5.22 16.81 0.35
C GLU A 77 -3.97 17.35 -0.34
N LEU A 78 -3.57 16.77 -1.48
CA LEU A 78 -2.42 17.24 -2.25
C LEU A 78 -2.59 18.70 -2.71
N LEU A 79 -3.80 19.08 -3.10
CA LEU A 79 -4.14 20.42 -3.56
C LEU A 79 -4.54 21.39 -2.43
N GLY A 80 -4.68 20.89 -1.19
CA GLY A 80 -4.86 21.69 0.01
C GLY A 80 -6.29 22.18 0.29
N TYR A 81 -7.34 21.45 -0.14
CA TYR A 81 -8.74 21.84 0.11
C TYR A 81 -9.68 20.69 0.50
#